data_AF-A0A8T5AAX3-F1
#
_entry.id   AF-A0A8T5AAX3-F1
#
_cell.length_a   1.000
_cell.length_b   1.000
_cell.length_c   1.000
_cell.angle_alpha   90.00
_cell.angle_beta   90.00
_cell.angle_gamma   90.00
#
_symmetry.space_group_name_H-M   'P 1'
#
loop_
_entity.id
_entity.type
_entity.pdbx_description
1 polymer ?
#
loop_
_entity_poly.entity_id
_entity_poly.type
_entity_poly.pdbx_seq_one_letter_code
_entity_poly.pdbx_strand_id
1 'polypeptide(L)'
;MEVLDFDGENYTIYYRIETETGISEDFTVRVNKQGSIVGELPPEIQQFWVLEGGSMSLPGFGGNFPKTEAAVGEEIQSPLSLDISDMHITGNVKIRFSEITTKTFADIGEFKVFKVDFSVSDLRATYQNVVVTGSIDGYGYYEYNTCLPVEYFARDSFSVSQDGQTYTVNIDLQIKLIELNRS
;
A
#
# COMPACT_ATOMS: atom_id res chain seq x y z
N MET A 1 -11.17 4.69 4.26
CA MET A 1 -10.91 3.48 5.07
C MET A 1 -11.49 3.69 6.47
N GLU A 2 -12.11 2.68 7.08
CA GLU A 2 -12.72 2.72 8.42
C GLU A 2 -12.37 1.43 9.18
N VAL A 3 -11.99 1.52 10.46
CA VAL A 3 -11.85 0.35 11.34
C VAL A 3 -13.22 0.02 11.93
N LEU A 4 -13.75 -1.16 11.60
CA LEU A 4 -15.08 -1.60 12.01
C LEU A 4 -15.07 -2.34 13.36
N ASP A 5 -14.06 -3.18 13.58
CA ASP A 5 -13.98 -4.05 14.76
C ASP A 5 -12.52 -4.42 15.08
N PHE A 6 -12.26 -4.80 16.34
CA PHE A 6 -10.99 -5.33 16.80
C PHE A 6 -11.21 -6.44 17.84
N ASP A 7 -10.82 -7.67 17.47
CA ASP A 7 -11.07 -8.87 18.30
C ASP A 7 -9.98 -9.14 19.36
N GLY A 8 -9.01 -8.24 19.50
CA GLY A 8 -7.83 -8.40 20.37
C GLY A 8 -6.57 -8.85 19.62
N GLU A 9 -6.69 -9.39 18.42
CA GLU A 9 -5.60 -9.87 17.57
C GLU A 9 -5.63 -9.26 16.15
N ASN A 10 -6.82 -9.13 15.58
CA ASN A 10 -7.06 -8.68 14.21
C ASN A 10 -8.06 -7.51 14.16
N TYR A 11 -7.85 -6.63 13.20
CA TYR A 11 -8.77 -5.56 12.82
C TYR A 11 -9.65 -6.03 11.66
N THR A 12 -10.92 -5.63 11.69
CA THR A 12 -11.80 -5.68 10.53
C THR A 12 -11.88 -4.27 9.95
N ILE A 13 -11.42 -4.07 8.73
CA ILE A 13 -11.29 -2.74 8.11
C ILE A 13 -12.15 -2.68 6.85
N TYR A 14 -13.01 -1.68 6.78
CA TYR A 14 -13.77 -1.31 5.59
C TYR A 14 -12.95 -0.37 4.71
N TYR A 15 -12.95 -0.67 3.42
CA TYR A 15 -12.36 0.16 2.37
C TYR A 15 -13.45 0.56 1.39
N ARG A 16 -13.33 1.80 0.95
CA ARG A 16 -14.06 2.35 -0.17
C ARG A 16 -13.04 2.89 -1.14
N ILE A 17 -13.08 2.39 -2.37
CA ILE A 17 -12.24 2.82 -3.48
C ILE A 17 -13.12 3.65 -4.38
N GLU A 18 -12.69 4.88 -4.65
CA GLU A 18 -13.35 5.77 -5.60
C GLU A 18 -12.33 6.19 -6.67
N THR A 19 -12.71 6.06 -7.93
CA THR A 19 -11.88 6.50 -9.06
C THR A 19 -12.41 7.81 -9.66
N GLU A 20 -11.55 8.55 -10.37
CA GLU A 20 -11.96 9.73 -11.12
C GLU A 20 -13.00 9.43 -12.22
N THR A 21 -13.08 8.17 -12.67
CA THR A 21 -14.08 7.69 -13.63
C THR A 21 -15.43 7.40 -13.00
N GLY A 22 -15.57 7.58 -11.68
CA GLY A 22 -16.82 7.39 -10.94
C GLY A 22 -17.09 5.94 -10.51
N ILE A 23 -16.09 5.05 -10.60
CA ILE A 23 -16.19 3.70 -10.04
C ILE A 23 -16.07 3.85 -8.52
N SER A 24 -17.04 3.31 -7.78
CA SER A 24 -17.01 3.22 -6.32
C SER A 24 -17.20 1.76 -5.93
N GLU A 25 -16.20 1.18 -5.26
CA GLU A 25 -16.27 -0.17 -4.73
C GLU A 25 -15.99 -0.21 -3.24
N ASP A 26 -16.76 -1.05 -2.55
CA ASP A 26 -16.78 -1.16 -1.10
C ASP A 26 -16.46 -2.59 -0.72
N PHE A 27 -15.52 -2.78 0.19
CA PHE A 27 -15.19 -4.10 0.71
C PHE A 27 -14.66 -4.05 2.13
N THR A 28 -14.60 -5.21 2.75
CA THR A 28 -14.01 -5.38 4.08
C THR A 28 -12.89 -6.39 4.01
N VAL A 29 -11.77 -6.10 4.68
CA VAL A 29 -10.67 -7.03 4.86
C VAL A 29 -10.36 -7.17 6.35
N ARG A 30 -9.95 -8.37 6.76
CA ARG A 30 -9.36 -8.58 8.08
C ARG A 30 -7.85 -8.47 7.96
N VAL A 31 -7.25 -7.72 8.87
CA VAL A 31 -5.79 -7.58 8.96
C VAL A 31 -5.33 -7.84 10.38
N ASN A 32 -4.19 -8.48 10.56
CA ASN A 32 -3.58 -8.60 11.88
C ASN A 32 -3.00 -7.24 12.33
N LYS A 33 -2.52 -7.18 13.57
CA LYS A 33 -1.82 -5.98 14.13
C LYS A 33 -0.60 -5.54 13.33
N GLN A 34 -0.06 -6.40 12.48
CA GLN A 34 1.10 -6.12 11.62
C GLN A 34 0.69 -5.62 10.23
N GLY A 35 -0.61 -5.44 9.98
CA GLY A 35 -1.13 -4.96 8.69
C GLY A 35 -1.14 -6.03 7.60
N SER A 36 -0.88 -7.30 7.93
CA SER A 36 -1.02 -8.41 6.99
C SER A 36 -2.48 -8.83 6.89
N ILE A 37 -2.98 -9.00 5.66
CA ILE A 37 -4.32 -9.53 5.41
C ILE A 37 -4.40 -10.96 5.95
N VAL A 38 -5.44 -11.26 6.71
CA VAL A 38 -5.72 -12.58 7.26
C VAL A 38 -7.03 -13.12 6.68
N GLY A 39 -6.94 -14.27 6.01
CA GLY A 39 -8.08 -14.87 5.29
C GLY A 39 -8.04 -14.62 3.78
N GLU A 40 -9.11 -15.05 3.09
CA GLU A 40 -9.25 -14.86 1.65
C GLU A 40 -9.71 -13.44 1.32
N LEU A 41 -9.16 -12.88 0.23
CA LEU A 41 -9.63 -11.61 -0.32
C LEU A 41 -11.00 -11.80 -1.00
N PRO A 42 -11.95 -10.87 -0.82
CA PRO A 42 -13.19 -10.84 -1.60
C PRO A 42 -12.93 -10.96 -3.11
N PRO A 43 -13.75 -11.72 -3.88
CA PRO A 43 -13.59 -11.87 -5.32
C PRO A 43 -13.52 -10.57 -6.11
N GLU A 44 -14.19 -9.52 -5.62
CA GLU A 44 -14.18 -8.16 -6.18
C GLU A 44 -12.77 -7.56 -6.15
N ILE A 45 -12.04 -7.76 -5.05
CA ILE A 45 -10.65 -7.33 -4.90
C ILE A 45 -9.72 -8.21 -5.74
N GLN A 46 -9.97 -9.52 -5.80
CA GLN A 46 -9.18 -10.43 -6.64
C GLN A 46 -9.22 -9.99 -8.11
N GLN A 47 -10.34 -9.43 -8.57
CA GLN A 47 -10.48 -8.91 -9.92
C GLN A 47 -9.75 -7.57 -10.10
N PHE A 48 -9.84 -6.64 -9.15
CA PHE A 48 -9.04 -5.40 -9.18
C PHE A 48 -7.52 -5.66 -9.18
N TRP A 49 -7.11 -6.66 -8.40
CA TRP A 49 -5.73 -7.16 -8.33
C TRP A 49 -5.20 -7.70 -9.66
N VAL A 50 -6.08 -8.35 -10.43
CA VAL A 50 -5.74 -8.99 -11.71
C VAL A 50 -5.93 -8.05 -12.90
N LEU A 51 -6.89 -7.12 -12.86
CA LEU A 51 -7.24 -6.21 -13.96
C LEU A 51 -6.33 -4.98 -14.06
N GLU A 52 -5.76 -4.50 -12.95
CA GLU A 52 -4.83 -3.35 -12.91
C GLU A 52 -3.35 -3.75 -13.01
N GLY A 53 -3.04 -5.01 -13.37
CA GLY A 53 -1.65 -5.45 -13.53
C GLY A 53 -0.83 -5.48 -12.23
N GLY A 54 -1.47 -5.84 -11.11
CA GLY A 54 -0.77 -6.22 -9.87
C GLY A 54 -0.22 -5.10 -9.00
N SER A 55 -0.70 -3.85 -9.15
CA SER A 55 -0.11 -2.69 -8.44
C SER A 55 -0.98 -2.00 -7.38
N MET A 56 -2.22 -2.42 -7.12
CA MET A 56 -2.98 -1.79 -6.04
C MET A 56 -2.54 -2.31 -4.67
N SER A 57 -1.39 -1.80 -4.22
CA SER A 57 -0.73 -2.00 -2.94
C SER A 57 -0.37 -3.46 -2.65
N LEU A 58 0.91 -3.82 -2.81
CA LEU A 58 1.49 -5.00 -2.16
C LEU A 58 0.96 -5.09 -0.69
N PRO A 59 0.06 -6.03 -0.36
CA PRO A 59 -0.40 -6.34 0.97
C PRO A 59 0.75 -7.14 1.56
N GLY A 60 1.78 -6.41 1.95
CA GLY A 60 3.13 -6.95 1.97
C GLY A 60 4.21 -5.94 2.30
N PHE A 61 3.92 -4.63 2.26
CA PHE A 61 4.70 -3.64 3.01
C PHE A 61 4.44 -3.71 4.54
N GLY A 62 3.91 -4.83 5.04
CA GLY A 62 4.27 -5.36 6.34
C GLY A 62 5.74 -5.78 6.36
N GLY A 63 6.64 -4.83 6.09
CA GLY A 63 8.01 -4.96 6.55
C GLY A 63 7.91 -5.07 8.06
N ASN A 64 8.10 -6.29 8.59
CA ASN A 64 8.35 -6.48 10.00
C ASN A 64 9.64 -5.72 10.30
N PHE A 65 9.54 -4.43 10.58
CA PHE A 65 10.60 -3.69 11.23
C PHE A 65 10.43 -4.00 12.70
N PRO A 66 11.22 -4.92 13.28
CA PRO A 66 11.23 -5.06 14.72
C PRO A 66 11.44 -3.64 15.28
N LYS A 67 10.50 -3.21 16.14
CA LYS A 67 10.46 -1.86 16.75
C LYS A 67 11.79 -1.45 17.40
N THR A 68 12.67 -2.41 17.64
CA THR A 68 14.01 -2.27 18.21
C THR A 68 15.12 -1.95 17.21
N GLU A 69 14.87 -2.03 15.89
CA GLU A 69 15.91 -1.90 14.85
C GLU A 69 15.70 -0.73 13.88
N ALA A 70 14.58 0.00 13.97
CA ALA A 70 14.28 1.13 13.09
C ALA A 70 14.23 2.44 13.89
N ALA A 71 15.21 3.31 13.69
CA ALA A 71 15.27 4.65 14.26
C ALA A 71 14.91 5.73 13.22
N VAL A 72 14.41 6.87 13.70
CA VAL A 72 14.17 8.04 12.84
C VAL A 72 15.48 8.46 12.18
N GLY A 73 15.46 8.63 10.86
CA GLY A 73 16.62 8.93 10.04
C GLY A 73 17.27 7.70 9.41
N GLU A 74 16.91 6.49 9.85
CA GLU A 74 17.40 5.26 9.22
C GLU A 74 16.69 4.97 7.90
N GLU A 75 17.46 4.42 6.99
CA GLU A 75 17.05 4.05 5.66
C GLU A 75 17.47 2.61 5.40
N ILE A 76 16.51 1.82 4.93
CA ILE A 76 16.69 0.42 4.61
C ILE A 76 16.45 0.29 3.12
N GLN A 77 17.44 -0.25 2.42
CA GLN A 77 17.35 -0.57 1.01
C GLN A 77 17.53 -2.07 0.84
N SER A 78 16.59 -2.70 0.14
CA SER A 78 16.62 -4.12 -0.17
C SER A 78 16.31 -4.34 -1.64
N PRO A 79 17.06 -5.22 -2.34
CA PRO A 79 16.57 -5.75 -3.60
C PRO A 79 15.26 -6.50 -3.35
N LEU A 80 14.30 -6.31 -4.23
CA LEU A 80 13.08 -7.10 -4.35
C LEU A 80 13.33 -8.13 -5.46
N SER A 81 13.09 -9.40 -5.14
CA SER A 81 13.05 -10.47 -6.12
C SER A 81 12.00 -11.48 -5.67
N LEU A 82 10.99 -11.69 -6.50
CA LEU A 82 9.83 -12.51 -6.20
C LEU A 82 9.46 -13.34 -7.42
N ASP A 83 9.40 -14.65 -7.24
CA ASP A 83 8.93 -15.61 -8.23
C ASP A 83 7.56 -16.14 -7.80
N ILE A 84 6.51 -15.81 -8.56
CA ILE A 84 5.16 -16.34 -8.36
C ILE A 84 4.70 -17.02 -9.64
N SER A 85 4.72 -18.37 -9.65
CA SER A 85 4.38 -19.18 -10.83
C SER A 85 5.18 -18.74 -12.06
N ASP A 86 4.54 -18.18 -13.09
CA ASP A 86 5.16 -17.74 -14.34
C ASP A 86 5.53 -16.25 -14.33
N MET A 87 5.35 -15.58 -13.19
CA MET A 87 5.65 -14.16 -12.99
C MET A 87 6.94 -13.99 -12.20
N HIS A 88 7.88 -13.25 -12.76
CA HIS A 88 9.12 -12.85 -12.10
C HIS A 88 9.11 -11.33 -11.87
N ILE A 89 9.23 -10.90 -10.62
CA ILE A 89 9.26 -9.49 -10.22
C ILE A 89 10.62 -9.16 -9.60
N THR A 90 11.26 -8.11 -10.09
CA THR A 90 12.48 -7.54 -9.52
C THR A 90 12.35 -6.04 -9.28
N GLY A 91 13.10 -5.50 -8.34
CA GLY A 91 13.22 -4.06 -8.14
C GLY A 91 14.13 -3.73 -6.97
N ASN A 92 14.20 -2.45 -6.61
CA ASN A 92 14.90 -1.99 -5.42
C ASN A 92 13.92 -1.25 -4.52
N VAL A 93 13.65 -1.81 -3.35
CA VAL A 93 12.79 -1.20 -2.33
C VAL A 93 13.66 -0.38 -1.39
N LYS A 94 13.23 0.84 -1.12
CA LYS A 94 13.82 1.75 -0.15
C LYS A 94 12.74 2.22 0.80
N ILE A 95 13.00 2.14 2.10
CA ILE A 95 12.09 2.55 3.16
C ILE A 95 12.88 3.40 4.14
N ARG A 96 12.33 4.54 4.54
CA ARG A 96 12.95 5.47 5.49
C ARG A 96 11.96 5.88 6.55
N PHE A 97 12.35 5.77 7.81
CA PHE A 97 11.61 6.30 8.94
C PHE A 97 11.98 7.77 9.11
N SER A 98 11.16 8.67 8.57
CA SER A 98 11.58 10.05 8.35
C SER A 98 11.37 10.94 9.57
N GLU A 99 10.30 10.74 10.33
CA GLU A 99 10.00 11.54 11.52
C GLU A 99 8.98 10.87 12.44
N ILE A 100 8.99 11.28 13.71
CA ILE A 100 7.87 11.12 14.64
C ILE A 100 7.35 12.52 14.94
N THR A 101 6.09 12.78 14.64
CA THR A 101 5.50 14.12 14.76
C THR A 101 4.05 14.05 15.21
N THR A 102 3.52 15.18 15.67
CA THR A 102 2.10 15.35 15.88
C THR A 102 1.52 16.06 14.66
N LYS A 103 0.54 15.44 13.99
CA LYS A 103 -0.09 15.96 12.78
C LYS A 103 -1.60 16.03 12.97
N THR A 104 -2.18 17.17 12.59
CA THR A 104 -3.62 17.35 12.52
C THR A 104 -4.12 16.97 11.12
N PHE A 105 -5.06 16.03 11.07
CA PHE A 105 -5.75 15.60 9.87
C PHE A 105 -7.16 16.20 9.89
N ALA A 106 -7.57 16.84 8.79
CA ALA A 106 -8.77 17.66 8.73
C ALA A 106 -10.05 16.92 9.19
N ASP A 107 -10.12 15.62 8.91
CA ASP A 107 -11.35 14.83 9.07
C ASP A 107 -11.39 13.97 10.34
N ILE A 108 -10.29 13.86 11.07
CA ILE A 108 -10.15 12.91 12.21
C ILE A 108 -9.38 13.50 13.41
N GLY A 109 -8.91 14.75 13.32
CA GLY A 109 -8.23 15.43 14.41
C GLY A 109 -6.73 15.18 14.48
N GLU A 110 -6.18 15.29 15.69
CA GLU A 110 -4.73 15.29 15.91
C GLU A 110 -4.22 13.91 16.33
N PHE A 111 -3.17 13.43 15.65
CA PHE A 111 -2.50 12.17 15.94
C PHE A 111 -1.01 12.37 16.13
N LYS A 112 -0.44 11.66 17.10
CA LYS A 112 1.00 11.41 17.11
C LYS A 112 1.29 10.27 16.12
N VAL A 113 2.09 10.54 15.11
CA VAL A 113 2.37 9.63 14.00
C VAL A 113 3.87 9.43 13.79
N PHE A 114 4.25 8.33 13.16
CA PHE A 114 5.53 8.21 12.47
C PHE A 114 5.30 8.28 10.96
N LYS A 115 6.19 8.98 10.26
CA LYS A 115 6.22 9.06 8.80
C LYS A 115 7.19 8.03 8.26
N VAL A 116 6.73 7.22 7.32
CA VAL A 116 7.55 6.30 6.55
C VAL A 116 7.53 6.77 5.10
N ASP A 117 8.68 7.18 4.59
CA ASP A 117 8.86 7.42 3.16
C ASP A 117 9.29 6.09 2.51
N PHE A 118 8.74 5.78 1.34
CA PHE A 118 9.11 4.57 0.60
C PHE A 118 9.27 4.86 -0.88
N SER A 119 10.09 4.06 -1.53
CA SER A 119 10.17 4.02 -2.99
C SER A 119 10.54 2.64 -3.48
N VAL A 120 10.02 2.27 -4.63
CA VAL A 120 10.46 1.11 -5.42
C VAL A 120 10.98 1.64 -6.74
N SER A 121 12.27 1.44 -7.02
CA SER A 121 12.88 1.78 -8.32
C SER A 121 13.17 0.52 -9.12
N ASP A 122 13.33 0.70 -10.42
CA ASP A 122 13.72 -0.37 -11.35
C ASP A 122 12.78 -1.58 -11.27
N LEU A 123 11.50 -1.34 -10.93
CA LEU A 123 10.52 -2.40 -10.85
C LEU A 123 10.40 -3.00 -12.25
N ARG A 124 10.50 -4.31 -12.33
CA ARG A 124 10.30 -5.07 -13.55
C ARG A 124 9.55 -6.34 -13.21
N ALA A 125 8.36 -6.50 -13.76
CA ALA A 125 7.62 -7.74 -13.73
C ALA A 125 7.59 -8.34 -15.14
N THR A 126 7.89 -9.62 -15.28
CA THR A 126 7.74 -10.36 -16.54
C THR A 126 6.77 -11.50 -16.34
N TYR A 127 5.75 -11.57 -17.19
CA TYR A 127 4.78 -12.65 -17.25
C TYR A 127 4.54 -13.00 -18.71
N GLN A 128 4.95 -14.20 -19.12
CA GLN A 128 4.90 -14.64 -20.53
C GLN A 128 5.61 -13.64 -21.48
N ASN A 129 4.89 -13.09 -22.46
CA ASN A 129 5.40 -12.07 -23.41
C ASN A 129 5.15 -10.62 -22.94
N VAL A 130 4.64 -10.43 -21.72
CA VAL A 130 4.35 -9.12 -21.14
C VAL A 130 5.49 -8.72 -20.21
N VAL A 131 6.01 -7.51 -20.43
CA VAL A 131 7.00 -6.88 -19.54
C VAL A 131 6.39 -5.61 -18.97
N VAL A 132 6.25 -5.56 -17.66
CA VAL A 132 5.90 -4.34 -16.92
C VAL A 132 7.16 -3.78 -16.32
N THR A 133 7.44 -2.50 -16.52
CA THR A 133 8.51 -1.79 -15.81
C THR A 133 7.96 -0.56 -15.13
N GLY A 134 8.51 -0.16 -14.00
CA GLY A 134 8.02 1.05 -13.34
C GLY A 134 8.76 1.46 -12.09
N SER A 135 8.13 2.40 -11.40
CA SER A 135 8.57 2.90 -10.11
C SER A 135 7.36 3.28 -9.27
N ILE A 136 7.57 3.22 -7.96
CA ILE A 136 6.62 3.66 -6.94
C ILE A 136 7.37 4.62 -6.02
N ASP A 137 6.79 5.76 -5.66
CA ASP A 137 7.29 6.60 -4.57
C ASP A 137 6.14 7.13 -3.72
N GLY A 138 6.37 7.28 -2.43
CA GLY A 138 5.29 7.68 -1.56
C GLY A 138 5.67 7.82 -0.10
N TYR A 139 4.64 8.04 0.70
CA TYR A 139 4.76 8.07 2.15
C TYR A 139 3.51 7.54 2.83
N GLY A 140 3.69 7.04 4.04
CA GLY A 140 2.61 6.70 4.97
C GLY A 140 2.83 7.40 6.31
N TYR A 141 1.75 7.98 6.85
CA TYR A 141 1.64 8.36 8.25
C TYR A 141 0.91 7.26 9.00
N TYR A 142 1.54 6.77 10.06
CA TYR A 142 1.00 5.71 10.89
C TYR A 142 0.92 6.18 12.33
N GLU A 143 -0.17 5.86 13.03
CA GLU A 143 -0.35 6.21 14.42
C GLU A 143 0.75 5.57 15.29
N TYR A 144 1.38 6.37 16.15
CA TYR A 144 2.58 6.00 16.89
C TYR A 144 2.43 4.77 17.79
N ASN A 145 1.24 4.55 18.35
CA ASN A 145 1.03 3.47 19.31
C ASN A 145 0.53 2.17 18.67
N THR A 146 -0.30 2.29 17.63
CA THR A 146 -1.02 1.17 17.02
C THR A 146 -0.41 0.74 15.69
N CYS A 147 0.43 1.59 15.09
CA CYS A 147 0.94 1.47 13.73
C CYS A 147 -0.18 1.43 12.67
N LEU A 148 -1.39 1.91 13.00
CA LEU A 148 -2.47 1.99 12.04
C LEU A 148 -2.21 3.09 11.02
N PRO A 149 -2.40 2.85 9.72
CA PRO A 149 -2.26 3.88 8.70
C PRO A 149 -3.33 4.96 8.90
N VAL A 150 -2.89 6.20 8.98
CA VAL A 150 -3.74 7.41 9.11
C VAL A 150 -3.91 8.08 7.75
N GLU A 151 -2.81 8.19 7.01
CA GLU A 151 -2.77 8.71 5.64
C GLU A 151 -1.68 7.97 4.88
N TYR A 152 -1.95 7.62 3.63
CA TYR A 152 -1.00 6.98 2.74
C TYR A 152 -1.13 7.65 1.36
N PHE A 153 0.01 7.93 0.76
CA PHE A 153 0.10 8.49 -0.58
C PHE A 153 1.17 7.74 -1.35
N ALA A 154 0.83 7.29 -2.56
CA ALA A 154 1.75 6.67 -3.49
C ALA A 154 1.56 7.29 -4.88
N ARG A 155 2.67 7.47 -5.59
CA ARG A 155 2.71 7.73 -7.02
C ARG A 155 3.36 6.54 -7.68
N ASP A 156 2.65 6.00 -8.64
CA ASP A 156 3.08 4.87 -9.41
C ASP A 156 3.23 5.29 -10.87
N SER A 157 4.31 4.82 -11.50
CA SER A 157 4.53 4.99 -12.94
C SER A 157 4.91 3.65 -13.52
N PHE A 158 4.06 3.11 -14.39
CA PHE A 158 4.28 1.81 -15.02
C PHE A 158 4.22 1.93 -16.53
N SER A 159 5.07 1.18 -17.20
CA SER A 159 5.01 0.91 -18.63
C SER A 159 4.79 -0.58 -18.85
N VAL A 160 3.74 -0.92 -19.58
CA VAL A 160 3.42 -2.29 -19.98
C VAL A 160 3.80 -2.45 -21.45
N SER A 161 4.67 -3.40 -21.74
CA SER A 161 5.10 -3.74 -23.09
C SER A 161 4.63 -5.14 -23.47
N GLN A 162 3.92 -5.24 -24.58
CA GLN A 162 3.42 -6.49 -25.16
C GLN A 162 3.44 -6.38 -26.69
N ASP A 163 3.96 -7.40 -27.36
CA ASP A 163 4.00 -7.51 -28.83
C ASP A 163 4.56 -6.27 -29.56
N GLY A 164 5.56 -5.63 -28.94
CA GLY A 164 6.23 -4.44 -29.50
C GLY A 164 5.48 -3.13 -29.30
N GLN A 165 4.30 -3.14 -28.68
CA GLN A 165 3.59 -1.94 -28.23
C GLN A 165 3.92 -1.66 -26.76
N THR A 166 3.94 -0.38 -26.39
CA THR A 166 4.18 0.05 -25.00
C THR A 166 3.13 1.07 -24.59
N TYR A 167 2.51 0.82 -23.44
CA TYR A 167 1.53 1.71 -22.81
C TYR A 167 2.11 2.19 -21.50
N THR A 168 1.95 3.48 -21.20
CA THR A 168 2.39 4.05 -19.92
C THR A 168 1.18 4.51 -19.14
N VAL A 169 1.15 4.15 -17.85
CA VAL A 169 0.13 4.51 -16.88
C VAL A 169 0.83 5.21 -15.72
N ASN A 170 0.27 6.33 -15.27
CA ASN A 170 0.67 6.97 -14.03
C ASN A 170 -0.54 7.01 -13.11
N ILE A 171 -0.35 6.63 -11.85
CA ILE A 171 -1.42 6.52 -10.85
C ILE A 171 -0.98 7.27 -9.61
N ASP A 172 -1.80 8.21 -9.16
CA ASP A 172 -1.65 8.81 -7.84
C ASP A 172 -2.71 8.19 -6.92
N LEU A 173 -2.28 7.44 -5.90
CA LEU A 173 -3.14 6.82 -4.91
C LEU A 173 -3.06 7.59 -3.59
N GLN A 174 -4.22 8.03 -3.08
CA GLN A 174 -4.33 8.59 -1.75
C GLN A 174 -5.36 7.82 -0.92
N ILE A 175 -4.92 7.31 0.23
CA ILE A 175 -5.77 6.64 1.22
C ILE A 175 -5.73 7.46 2.51
N LYS A 176 -6.89 7.79 3.05
CA LYS A 176 -7.03 8.50 4.33
C LYS A 176 -7.99 7.77 5.25
N LEU A 177 -7.67 7.78 6.53
CA LEU A 177 -8.61 7.46 7.59
C LEU A 177 -9.60 8.64 7.73
N ILE A 178 -10.89 8.33 7.81
CA ILE A 178 -11.97 9.31 7.95
C ILE A 178 -12.85 8.96 9.15
N GLU A 179 -13.42 9.96 9.80
CA GLU A 179 -14.46 9.77 10.82
C GLU A 179 -15.82 9.76 10.12
N LEU A 180 -16.58 8.67 10.23
CA LEU A 180 -17.95 8.64 9.72
C LEU A 180 -18.89 9.22 10.77
N ASN A 181 -19.47 10.38 10.46
CA ASN A 181 -20.61 10.91 11.19
C ASN A 181 -21.83 9.99 10.96
N ARG A 182 -21.99 8.97 11.80
CA ARG A 182 -23.21 8.15 11.84
C ARG A 182 -24.29 8.94 12.60
N SER A 183 -25.14 9.63 11.85
CA SER A 183 -26.39 10.23 12.33
C SER A 183 -27.43 9.18 12.68
#